data_AF-A0A8T6L8I4-F1
#
_entry.id   AF-A0A8T6L8I4-F1
#
_cell.length_a   1.000
_cell.length_b   1.000
_cell.length_c   1.000
_cell.angle_alpha   90.00
_cell.angle_beta   90.00
_cell.angle_gamma   90.00
#
_symmetry.space_group_name_H-M   'P 1'
#
loop_
_entity.id
_entity.type
_entity.pdbx_description
1 polymer ?
#
loop_
_entity_poly.entity_id
_entity_poly.type
_entity_poly.pdbx_seq_one_letter_code
_entity_poly.pdbx_strand_id
1 'polypeptide(L)'
;MGMMAFFHSATTCMPVKHIHLSSAWAVCATWLCLCGPALTWAEEATPLAPLDVHGRTSLTIVEQLRHNHYLRKTLDDTASSEIFDNYLEALDGARVYFTAADVAAMEEHRHELDDALKRGNLGPAFDMFNRHQRRLIDRFEYLLAKLEDGVEALDFSADETLEVDRKDAPWPADEAALDALWDKRLKAAALSMRLNSKPDAEIQELLTKRYRNRLKQARQTKSEDAFGIYVNAFTTAYDPHTRYFSPRVSQNFNINMSLSLEGIGAVLRSEDEYTSVVRLVPAGPAAKTGKIKPADRIISVGQGERGPLIDVVGWRLDDVVELIRGPKGSKVRLEIVPDKAEGQAAKVVQITRNTVKLEEQAARKKLLTLRRGGHDYRIGVIEIPTFYVDFKALKQGDPSYRSTTGDVARLVRELEAEGMDGLVIDLRNNGGGSLQEADKLTGLFIKSGPTVQVRAARKRANVYADDDESLVWD
;
A
#
# COMPACT_ATOMS: atom_id res chain seq x y z
N MET A 1 -53.47 -26.55 -50.42
CA MET A 1 -52.11 -26.54 -49.84
C MET A 1 -52.26 -26.73 -48.34
N GLY A 2 -52.33 -27.99 -47.89
CA GLY A 2 -52.80 -28.34 -46.54
C GLY A 2 -51.64 -28.47 -45.54
N MET A 3 -51.68 -27.85 -44.36
CA MET A 3 -52.53 -28.06 -43.17
C MET A 3 -52.07 -29.23 -42.28
N MET A 4 -51.60 -28.86 -41.09
CA MET A 4 -51.95 -29.40 -39.76
C MET A 4 -51.85 -30.91 -39.45
N ALA A 5 -51.25 -31.14 -38.27
CA ALA A 5 -51.86 -31.88 -37.14
C ALA A 5 -51.75 -33.42 -37.07
N PHE A 6 -50.98 -33.83 -36.04
CA PHE A 6 -51.42 -34.63 -34.89
C PHE A 6 -51.57 -36.18 -34.91
N PHE A 7 -51.19 -36.72 -33.74
CA PHE A 7 -51.71 -37.87 -32.97
C PHE A 7 -51.24 -39.33 -33.27
N HIS A 8 -50.45 -39.83 -32.30
CA HIS A 8 -50.66 -41.03 -31.46
C HIS A 8 -50.20 -42.45 -31.86
N SER A 9 -49.59 -43.09 -30.84
CA SER A 9 -49.81 -44.49 -30.39
C SER A 9 -49.23 -45.61 -31.28
N ALA A 10 -48.71 -46.75 -30.80
CA ALA A 10 -48.19 -47.23 -29.53
C ALA A 10 -47.58 -48.61 -29.81
N THR A 11 -46.87 -49.14 -28.80
CA THR A 11 -46.80 -50.57 -28.43
C THR A 11 -45.83 -51.53 -29.15
N THR A 12 -45.13 -52.26 -28.29
CA THR A 12 -44.72 -53.69 -28.37
C THR A 12 -43.53 -54.08 -29.25
N CYS A 13 -42.43 -54.46 -28.59
CA CYS A 13 -42.01 -55.86 -28.33
C CYS A 13 -40.48 -56.00 -28.37
N MET A 14 -39.90 -56.47 -27.26
CA MET A 14 -38.58 -57.13 -27.24
C MET A 14 -38.68 -58.50 -27.97
N PRO A 15 -37.55 -59.09 -28.42
CA PRO A 15 -36.81 -59.99 -27.52
C PRO A 15 -35.27 -59.93 -27.64
N VAL A 16 -34.64 -59.90 -26.46
CA VAL A 16 -33.55 -60.77 -25.97
C VAL A 16 -32.70 -61.54 -27.01
N LYS A 17 -31.38 -61.32 -26.96
CA LYS A 17 -30.37 -62.40 -27.02
C LYS A 17 -29.21 -62.12 -26.07
N HIS A 18 -29.03 -63.05 -25.13
CA HIS A 18 -27.93 -63.17 -24.18
C HIS A 18 -26.61 -63.58 -24.87
N ILE A 19 -25.47 -63.11 -24.35
CA ILE A 19 -24.27 -63.93 -24.19
C ILE A 19 -23.69 -63.67 -22.80
N HIS A 20 -23.69 -64.72 -21.99
CA HIS A 20 -22.97 -64.86 -20.73
C HIS A 20 -21.50 -65.20 -21.01
N LEU A 21 -20.57 -64.68 -20.20
CA LEU A 21 -19.41 -65.45 -19.74
C LEU A 21 -19.33 -65.40 -18.21
N SER A 22 -19.45 -66.60 -17.64
CA SER A 22 -19.11 -67.09 -16.30
C SER A 22 -17.64 -66.79 -15.92
N SER A 23 -17.15 -66.77 -14.67
CA SER A 23 -17.70 -67.02 -13.32
C SER A 23 -16.57 -66.82 -12.29
N ALA A 24 -16.95 -66.38 -11.08
CA ALA A 24 -16.27 -66.55 -9.77
C ALA A 24 -14.86 -65.92 -9.64
N TRP A 25 -14.50 -65.23 -8.56
CA TRP A 25 -14.47 -65.70 -7.18
C TRP A 25 -15.05 -64.69 -6.18
N ALA A 26 -15.66 -65.22 -5.13
CA ALA A 26 -16.18 -64.49 -3.99
C ALA A 26 -15.06 -64.13 -3.01
N VAL A 27 -15.02 -62.87 -2.55
CA VAL A 27 -14.54 -62.51 -1.21
C VAL A 27 -15.52 -61.50 -0.63
N CYS A 28 -16.15 -61.91 0.46
CA CYS A 28 -16.98 -61.08 1.32
C CYS A 28 -16.04 -60.16 2.13
N ALA A 29 -16.20 -58.84 2.01
CA ALA A 29 -15.56 -57.89 2.91
C ALA A 29 -16.52 -56.72 3.15
N THR A 30 -17.08 -56.71 4.35
CA THR A 30 -17.72 -55.59 5.04
C THR A 30 -16.99 -54.28 4.78
N TRP A 31 -17.64 -53.35 4.07
CA TRP A 31 -17.22 -51.95 4.01
C TRP A 31 -17.65 -51.25 5.30
N LEU A 32 -16.74 -51.25 6.27
CA LEU A 32 -16.76 -50.32 7.39
C LEU A 32 -16.47 -48.93 6.81
N CYS A 33 -17.45 -48.03 6.85
CA CYS A 33 -17.28 -46.62 6.51
C CYS A 33 -16.36 -45.96 7.55
N LEU A 34 -15.04 -46.04 7.35
CA LEU A 34 -14.08 -45.18 8.05
C LEU A 34 -14.14 -43.80 7.39
N CYS A 35 -15.02 -42.94 7.91
CA CYS A 35 -14.81 -41.50 7.81
C CYS A 35 -13.55 -41.16 8.62
N GLY A 36 -12.39 -41.27 7.99
CA GLY A 36 -11.20 -40.59 8.49
C GLY A 36 -11.48 -39.08 8.43
N PRO A 37 -11.08 -38.29 9.45
CA PRO A 37 -11.17 -36.85 9.34
C PRO A 37 -10.39 -36.44 8.09
N ALA A 38 -11.03 -35.66 7.22
CA ALA A 38 -10.31 -34.95 6.18
C ALA A 38 -9.28 -34.08 6.90
N LEU A 39 -8.03 -34.53 6.93
CA LEU A 39 -6.90 -33.70 7.26
C LEU A 39 -6.90 -32.58 6.21
N THR A 40 -7.48 -31.45 6.57
CA THR A 40 -7.22 -30.19 5.91
C THR A 40 -5.74 -29.92 6.12
N TRP A 41 -4.94 -30.12 5.08
CA TRP A 41 -3.58 -29.61 5.07
C TRP A 41 -3.73 -28.09 5.11
N ALA A 42 -3.57 -27.49 6.29
CA ALA A 42 -3.35 -26.07 6.38
C ALA A 42 -2.08 -25.80 5.56
N GLU A 43 -2.22 -25.05 4.47
CA GLU A 43 -1.10 -24.64 3.65
C GLU A 43 -0.24 -23.69 4.49
N GLU A 44 0.75 -24.26 5.21
CA GLU A 44 1.66 -23.47 6.03
C GLU A 44 2.36 -22.45 5.13
N ALA A 45 2.27 -21.17 5.52
CA ALA A 45 2.95 -20.11 4.80
C ALA A 45 4.44 -20.40 4.74
N THR A 46 4.99 -20.49 3.53
CA THR A 46 6.41 -20.74 3.33
C THR A 46 7.22 -19.63 4.00
N PRO A 47 8.19 -19.96 4.87
CA PRO A 47 9.02 -18.94 5.51
C PRO A 47 9.70 -18.07 4.46
N LEU A 48 9.66 -16.75 4.67
CA LEU A 48 10.35 -15.81 3.80
C LEU A 48 11.85 -15.94 4.03
N ALA A 49 12.61 -15.84 2.95
CA ALA A 49 14.06 -15.74 2.97
C ALA A 49 14.52 -14.43 2.32
N PRO A 50 15.67 -13.87 2.72
CA PRO A 50 16.25 -12.70 2.05
C PRO A 50 16.49 -12.98 0.57
N LEU A 51 16.29 -11.98 -0.28
CA LEU A 51 16.72 -12.03 -1.68
C LEU A 51 18.25 -11.91 -1.76
N ASP A 52 18.87 -12.46 -2.81
CA ASP A 52 20.32 -12.42 -3.03
C ASP A 52 20.92 -11.00 -2.92
N VAL A 53 20.14 -9.99 -3.31
CA VAL A 53 20.54 -8.58 -3.28
C VAL A 53 20.49 -7.94 -1.89
N HIS A 54 19.73 -8.50 -0.94
CA HIS A 54 19.46 -7.87 0.35
C HIS A 54 20.69 -7.78 1.24
N GLY A 55 21.51 -8.83 1.33
CA GLY A 55 22.73 -8.81 2.16
C GLY A 55 23.70 -7.71 1.73
N ARG A 56 23.93 -7.57 0.42
CA ARG A 56 24.76 -6.49 -0.15
C ARG A 56 24.15 -5.11 0.05
N THR A 57 22.82 -5.00 -0.04
CA THR A 57 22.09 -3.75 0.18
C THR A 57 22.22 -3.30 1.63
N SER A 58 22.05 -4.22 2.59
CA SER A 58 22.25 -3.98 4.02
C SER A 58 23.65 -3.45 4.32
N LEU A 59 24.70 -4.12 3.82
CA LEU A 59 26.09 -3.65 3.97
C LEU A 59 26.30 -2.24 3.40
N THR A 60 25.69 -1.96 2.25
CA THR A 60 25.76 -0.63 1.63
C THR A 60 25.11 0.43 2.53
N ILE A 61 23.96 0.13 3.13
CA ILE A 61 23.27 1.04 4.04
C ILE A 61 24.11 1.32 5.29
N VAL A 62 24.68 0.26 5.91
CA VAL A 62 25.58 0.40 7.07
C VAL A 62 26.74 1.34 6.75
N GLU A 63 27.39 1.15 5.59
CA GLU A 63 28.48 2.02 5.14
C GLU A 63 28.05 3.46 4.90
N GLN A 64 26.88 3.67 4.27
CA GLN A 64 26.35 5.02 4.03
C GLN A 64 26.05 5.74 5.35
N LEU A 65 25.41 5.07 6.31
CA LEU A 65 25.10 5.68 7.60
C LEU A 65 26.38 5.98 8.40
N ARG A 66 27.34 5.05 8.42
CA ARG A 66 28.61 5.24 9.13
C ARG A 66 29.39 6.47 8.64
N HIS A 67 29.43 6.70 7.33
CA HIS A 67 30.28 7.75 6.75
C HIS A 67 29.56 9.07 6.49
N ASN A 68 28.27 9.03 6.16
CA ASN A 68 27.55 10.19 5.63
C ASN A 68 26.45 10.71 6.54
N HIS A 69 26.05 9.96 7.57
CA HIS A 69 25.01 10.41 8.49
C HIS A 69 25.47 11.59 9.36
N TYR A 70 24.53 12.48 9.71
CA TYR A 70 24.82 13.64 10.56
C TYR A 70 25.18 13.24 11.99
N LEU A 71 24.34 12.39 12.59
CA LEU A 71 24.63 11.75 13.87
C LEU A 71 25.66 10.64 13.67
N ARG A 72 26.67 10.61 14.55
CA ARG A 72 27.63 9.53 14.61
C ARG A 72 27.16 8.52 15.65
N LYS A 73 26.76 7.34 15.22
CA LYS A 73 26.49 6.20 16.07
C LYS A 73 27.47 5.08 15.77
N THR A 74 27.89 4.37 16.81
CA THR A 74 28.61 3.11 16.67
C THR A 74 27.58 2.00 16.58
N LEU A 75 27.79 1.05 15.67
CA LEU A 75 26.97 -0.15 15.58
C LEU A 75 27.59 -1.17 16.56
N ASP A 76 27.04 -1.24 17.77
CA ASP A 76 27.45 -2.10 18.89
C ASP A 76 26.22 -2.70 19.59
N ASP A 77 26.40 -3.45 20.68
CA ASP A 77 25.33 -4.10 21.44
C ASP A 77 24.25 -3.12 21.96
N THR A 78 24.62 -1.85 22.21
CA THR A 78 23.66 -0.81 22.62
C THR A 78 22.78 -0.44 21.44
N ALA A 79 23.39 -0.16 20.28
CA ALA A 79 22.64 0.07 19.06
C ALA A 79 21.83 -1.17 18.66
N SER A 80 22.36 -2.38 18.84
CA SER A 80 21.64 -3.63 18.58
C SER A 80 20.35 -3.71 19.38
N SER A 81 20.41 -3.37 20.67
CA SER A 81 19.22 -3.33 21.54
C SER A 81 18.20 -2.29 21.07
N GLU A 82 18.63 -1.08 20.69
CA GLU A 82 17.74 -0.05 20.13
C GLU A 82 17.06 -0.55 18.83
N ILE A 83 17.82 -1.21 17.95
CA ILE A 83 17.31 -1.77 16.69
C ILE A 83 16.28 -2.87 16.98
N PHE A 84 16.57 -3.73 17.96
CA PHE A 84 15.68 -4.80 18.38
C PHE A 84 14.34 -4.26 18.89
N ASP A 85 14.37 -3.27 19.77
CA ASP A 85 13.16 -2.65 20.32
C ASP A 85 12.35 -1.95 19.23
N ASN A 86 13.01 -1.16 18.36
CA ASN A 86 12.35 -0.54 17.20
C ASN A 86 11.73 -1.59 16.27
N TYR A 87 12.37 -2.75 16.12
CA TYR A 87 11.88 -3.78 15.23
C TYR A 87 10.69 -4.52 15.84
N LEU A 88 10.73 -4.84 17.13
CA LEU A 88 9.55 -5.36 17.84
C LEU A 88 8.39 -4.38 17.79
N GLU A 89 8.62 -3.08 17.96
CA GLU A 89 7.59 -2.04 17.83
C GLU A 89 7.02 -1.99 16.40
N ALA A 90 7.88 -2.10 15.38
CA ALA A 90 7.45 -2.11 13.98
C ALA A 90 6.64 -3.36 13.60
N LEU A 91 6.92 -4.51 14.22
CA LEU A 91 6.20 -5.76 14.01
C LEU A 91 4.88 -5.80 14.81
N ASP A 92 4.94 -5.52 16.11
CA ASP A 92 3.80 -5.64 17.03
C ASP A 92 3.83 -4.61 18.16
N GLY A 93 3.94 -3.33 17.82
CA GLY A 93 3.90 -2.23 18.80
C GLY A 93 2.60 -2.16 19.60
N ALA A 94 1.50 -2.76 19.12
CA ALA A 94 0.25 -2.87 19.86
C ALA A 94 0.20 -4.10 20.80
N ARG A 95 1.21 -4.98 20.74
CA ARG A 95 1.35 -6.18 21.58
C ARG A 95 0.11 -7.07 21.54
N VAL A 96 -0.35 -7.35 20.32
CA VAL A 96 -1.56 -8.13 20.04
C VAL A 96 -1.30 -9.39 19.23
N TYR A 97 -0.09 -9.64 18.76
CA TYR A 97 0.25 -10.81 17.95
C TYR A 97 1.22 -11.75 18.67
N PHE A 98 2.23 -11.22 19.34
CA PHE A 98 3.19 -12.03 20.07
C PHE A 98 2.73 -12.38 21.48
N THR A 99 3.14 -13.57 21.94
CA THR A 99 3.12 -13.94 23.35
C THR A 99 4.42 -13.53 24.06
N ALA A 100 4.41 -13.52 25.38
CA ALA A 100 5.62 -13.29 26.19
C ALA A 100 6.71 -14.33 25.89
N ALA A 101 6.33 -15.58 25.59
CA ALA A 101 7.26 -16.64 25.18
C ALA A 101 7.90 -16.34 23.80
N ASP A 102 7.12 -15.82 22.84
CA ASP A 102 7.65 -15.43 21.53
C ASP A 102 8.71 -14.35 21.67
N VAL A 103 8.44 -13.33 22.50
CA VAL A 103 9.36 -12.22 22.76
C VAL A 103 10.60 -12.72 23.49
N ALA A 104 10.44 -13.52 24.55
CA ALA A 104 11.56 -14.09 25.29
C ALA A 104 12.50 -14.94 24.42
N ALA A 105 11.96 -15.66 23.43
CA ALA A 105 12.80 -16.40 22.48
C ALA A 105 13.43 -15.51 21.39
N MET A 106 12.88 -14.32 21.12
CA MET A 106 13.52 -13.35 20.21
C MET A 106 14.61 -12.53 20.91
N GLU A 107 14.55 -12.40 22.24
CA GLU A 107 15.59 -11.74 23.05
C GLU A 107 17.01 -12.30 22.81
N GLU A 108 17.12 -13.56 22.36
CA GLU A 108 18.39 -14.16 21.95
C GLU A 108 19.10 -13.35 20.85
N HIS A 109 18.36 -12.64 20.00
CA HIS A 109 18.90 -11.80 18.93
C HIS A 109 19.22 -10.37 19.37
N ARG A 110 18.86 -9.94 20.60
CA ARG A 110 18.95 -8.53 21.04
C ARG A 110 20.34 -7.91 20.82
N HIS A 111 21.40 -8.69 21.04
CA HIS A 111 22.79 -8.25 20.88
C HIS A 111 23.50 -8.86 19.66
N GLU A 112 22.75 -9.48 18.74
CA GLU A 112 23.30 -10.09 17.52
C GLU A 112 23.05 -9.22 16.27
N LEU A 113 22.03 -8.36 16.29
CA LEU A 113 21.57 -7.65 15.08
C LEU A 113 22.62 -6.69 14.51
N ASP A 114 23.39 -6.00 15.35
CA ASP A 114 24.46 -5.11 14.92
C ASP A 114 25.56 -5.86 14.15
N ASP A 115 25.89 -7.04 14.66
CA ASP A 115 26.91 -7.93 14.17
C ASP A 115 26.47 -8.64 12.88
N ALA A 116 25.19 -9.03 12.83
CA ALA A 116 24.54 -9.53 11.64
C ALA A 116 24.51 -8.47 10.52
N LEU A 117 24.16 -7.21 10.83
CA LEU A 117 24.19 -6.08 9.89
C LEU A 117 25.58 -5.84 9.31
N LYS A 118 26.63 -5.85 10.15
CA LYS A 118 28.03 -5.69 9.69
C LYS A 118 28.48 -6.79 8.73
N ARG A 119 27.87 -7.98 8.81
CA ARG A 119 28.16 -9.13 7.93
C ARG A 119 27.18 -9.26 6.76
N GLY A 120 26.15 -8.41 6.69
CA GLY A 120 25.06 -8.56 5.72
C GLY A 120 24.23 -9.84 5.94
N ASN A 121 24.30 -10.42 7.14
CA ASN A 121 23.47 -11.55 7.53
C ASN A 121 22.10 -11.02 7.98
N LEU A 122 21.04 -11.54 7.38
CA LEU A 122 19.66 -11.13 7.65
C LEU A 122 18.85 -12.24 8.32
N GLY A 123 19.47 -13.39 8.63
CA GLY A 123 18.82 -14.54 9.27
C GLY A 123 18.01 -14.16 10.52
N PRO A 124 18.65 -13.57 11.56
CA PRO A 124 17.96 -13.17 12.79
C PRO A 124 16.72 -12.29 12.54
N ALA A 125 16.84 -11.31 11.64
CA ALA A 125 15.75 -10.41 11.30
C ALA A 125 14.58 -11.12 10.60
N PHE A 126 14.89 -12.06 9.70
CA PHE A 126 13.87 -12.85 8.99
C PHE A 126 13.24 -13.91 9.89
N ASP A 127 13.97 -14.47 10.86
CA ASP A 127 13.41 -15.40 11.85
C ASP A 127 12.36 -14.72 12.72
N MET A 128 12.67 -13.51 13.22
CA MET A 128 11.70 -12.65 13.93
C MET A 128 10.49 -12.30 13.05
N PHE A 129 10.72 -11.91 11.79
CA PHE A 129 9.64 -11.58 10.85
C PHE A 129 8.73 -12.77 10.57
N ASN A 130 9.30 -13.95 10.32
CA ASN A 130 8.55 -15.15 10.03
C ASN A 130 7.72 -15.61 11.23
N ARG A 131 8.22 -15.41 12.47
CA ARG A 131 7.44 -15.61 13.69
C ARG A 131 6.24 -14.66 13.74
N HIS A 132 6.46 -13.36 13.50
CA HIS A 132 5.37 -12.38 13.42
C HIS A 132 4.34 -12.80 12.37
N GLN A 133 4.81 -13.19 11.19
CA GLN A 133 3.95 -13.53 10.06
C GLN A 133 3.07 -14.73 10.35
N ARG A 134 3.62 -15.76 11.01
CA ARG A 134 2.85 -16.91 11.48
C ARG A 134 1.78 -16.49 12.47
N ARG A 135 2.14 -15.75 13.54
CA ARG A 135 1.17 -15.25 14.53
C ARG A 135 0.04 -14.46 13.89
N LEU A 136 0.38 -13.57 12.97
CA LEU A 136 -0.60 -12.74 12.27
C LEU A 136 -1.57 -13.58 11.43
N ILE A 137 -1.09 -14.62 10.74
CA ILE A 137 -1.92 -15.58 9.99
C ILE A 137 -2.81 -16.37 10.95
N ASP A 138 -2.25 -16.96 11.99
CA ASP A 138 -2.97 -17.74 13.00
C ASP A 138 -4.12 -16.93 13.61
N ARG A 139 -3.89 -15.65 13.92
CA ARG A 139 -4.91 -14.76 14.48
C ARG A 139 -6.06 -14.50 13.50
N PHE A 140 -5.78 -14.32 12.21
CA PHE A 140 -6.86 -14.12 11.24
C PHE A 140 -7.64 -15.40 10.94
N GLU A 141 -6.97 -16.55 10.94
CA GLU A 141 -7.64 -17.86 10.84
C GLU A 141 -8.52 -18.12 12.06
N TYR A 142 -8.03 -17.84 13.26
CA TYR A 142 -8.79 -17.90 14.51
C TYR A 142 -10.08 -17.06 14.46
N LEU A 143 -9.98 -15.79 14.02
CA LEU A 143 -11.15 -14.91 13.89
C LEU A 143 -12.14 -15.40 12.84
N LEU A 144 -11.65 -15.94 11.72
CA LEU A 144 -12.52 -16.49 10.68
C LEU A 144 -13.27 -17.72 11.19
N ALA A 145 -12.59 -18.62 11.90
CA ALA A 145 -13.22 -19.77 12.53
C ALA A 145 -14.27 -19.35 13.57
N LYS A 146 -13.97 -18.36 14.43
CA LYS A 146 -14.95 -17.79 15.37
C LYS A 146 -16.17 -17.19 14.70
N LEU A 147 -16.00 -16.62 13.51
CA LEU A 147 -17.11 -16.07 12.73
C LEU A 147 -17.96 -17.16 12.09
N GLU A 148 -17.49 -18.40 11.94
CA GLU A 148 -18.32 -19.52 11.45
C GLU A 148 -19.47 -19.84 12.43
N ASP A 149 -19.28 -19.58 13.73
CA ASP A 149 -20.32 -19.71 14.77
C ASP A 149 -21.39 -18.60 14.69
N GLY A 150 -21.17 -17.56 13.88
CA GLY A 150 -22.06 -16.42 13.71
C GLY A 150 -21.84 -15.29 14.71
N VAL A 151 -21.98 -14.04 14.26
CA VAL A 151 -21.91 -12.83 15.12
C VAL A 151 -22.96 -12.86 16.24
N GLU A 152 -24.10 -13.49 16.03
CA GLU A 152 -25.14 -13.68 17.05
C GLU A 152 -24.67 -14.51 18.26
N ALA A 153 -23.66 -15.39 18.09
CA ALA A 153 -23.10 -16.19 19.17
C ALA A 153 -22.16 -15.39 20.09
N LEU A 154 -21.79 -14.16 19.71
CA LEU A 154 -20.96 -13.29 20.55
C LEU A 154 -21.77 -12.81 21.76
N ASP A 155 -21.27 -13.12 22.95
CA ASP A 155 -21.86 -12.68 24.22
C ASP A 155 -21.43 -11.24 24.58
N PHE A 156 -22.42 -10.37 24.78
CA PHE A 156 -22.27 -8.96 25.20
C PHE A 156 -22.93 -8.68 26.56
N SER A 157 -23.31 -9.71 27.31
CA SER A 157 -23.94 -9.56 28.63
C SER A 157 -22.94 -9.33 29.77
N ALA A 158 -21.69 -9.76 29.57
CA ALA A 158 -20.61 -9.56 30.52
C ALA A 158 -20.09 -8.11 30.54
N ASP A 159 -19.69 -7.63 31.72
CA ASP A 159 -18.99 -6.35 31.88
C ASP A 159 -17.51 -6.53 31.53
N GLU A 160 -17.15 -6.24 30.28
CA GLU A 160 -15.81 -6.40 29.75
C GLU A 160 -15.24 -5.07 29.24
N THR A 161 -13.95 -4.84 29.51
CA THR A 161 -13.20 -3.70 28.97
C THR A 161 -12.12 -4.15 27.99
N LEU A 162 -11.93 -3.36 26.93
CA LEU A 162 -10.83 -3.51 25.97
C LEU A 162 -9.94 -2.26 26.03
N GLU A 163 -8.69 -2.46 26.40
CA GLU A 163 -7.64 -1.44 26.27
C GLU A 163 -7.30 -1.27 24.78
N VAL A 164 -7.54 -0.07 24.25
CA VAL A 164 -7.36 0.22 22.81
C VAL A 164 -5.91 0.59 22.49
N ASP A 165 -5.28 1.43 23.32
CA ASP A 165 -3.86 1.75 23.23
C ASP A 165 -3.08 0.79 24.13
N ARG A 166 -2.36 -0.15 23.51
CA ARG A 166 -1.64 -1.24 24.19
C ARG A 166 -0.13 -1.14 24.02
N LYS A 167 0.39 0.03 23.63
CA LYS A 167 1.83 0.23 23.40
C LYS A 167 2.69 -0.10 24.63
N ASP A 168 2.13 0.11 25.83
CA ASP A 168 2.79 -0.11 27.12
C ASP A 168 2.24 -1.36 27.86
N ALA A 169 1.26 -2.06 27.27
CA ALA A 169 0.62 -3.20 27.92
C ALA A 169 1.60 -4.39 28.05
N PRO A 170 1.45 -5.27 29.06
CA PRO A 170 2.23 -6.50 29.09
C PRO A 170 1.91 -7.37 27.86
N TRP A 171 2.93 -8.06 27.34
CA TRP A 171 2.74 -9.08 26.32
C TRP A 171 1.79 -10.17 26.85
N PRO A 172 0.83 -10.65 26.04
CA PRO A 172 -0.01 -11.80 26.40
C PRO A 172 0.84 -12.97 26.92
N ALA A 173 0.51 -13.51 28.10
CA ALA A 173 1.35 -14.50 28.76
C ALA A 173 1.48 -15.81 27.94
N ASP A 174 0.39 -16.20 27.28
CA ASP A 174 0.25 -17.43 26.52
C ASP A 174 -0.83 -17.27 25.42
N GLU A 175 -1.08 -18.36 24.68
CA GLU A 175 -2.11 -18.40 23.63
C GLU A 175 -3.52 -18.16 24.16
N ALA A 176 -3.84 -18.59 25.39
CA ALA A 176 -5.17 -18.38 25.96
C ALA A 176 -5.42 -16.90 26.29
N ALA A 177 -4.42 -16.20 26.82
CA ALA A 177 -4.45 -14.76 27.01
C ALA A 177 -4.56 -14.01 25.67
N LEU A 178 -3.90 -14.52 24.63
CA LEU A 178 -3.96 -13.97 23.28
C LEU A 178 -5.36 -14.17 22.66
N ASP A 179 -5.93 -15.37 22.75
CA ASP A 179 -7.29 -15.71 22.32
C ASP A 179 -8.32 -14.79 23.01
N ALA A 180 -8.24 -14.64 24.33
CA ALA A 180 -9.12 -13.75 25.09
C ALA A 180 -9.02 -12.28 24.63
N LEU A 181 -7.80 -11.80 24.31
CA LEU A 181 -7.61 -10.47 23.75
C LEU A 181 -8.27 -10.33 22.37
N TRP A 182 -8.11 -11.33 21.49
CA TRP A 182 -8.71 -11.30 20.15
C TRP A 182 -10.23 -11.47 20.17
N ASP A 183 -10.77 -12.24 21.09
CA ASP A 183 -12.22 -12.34 21.33
C ASP A 183 -12.80 -10.98 21.70
N LYS A 184 -12.17 -10.27 22.66
CA LYS A 184 -12.58 -8.90 23.02
C LYS A 184 -12.48 -7.94 21.84
N ARG A 185 -11.46 -8.06 21.00
CA ARG A 185 -11.30 -7.24 19.78
C ARG A 185 -12.38 -7.54 18.74
N LEU A 186 -12.74 -8.81 18.55
CA LEU A 186 -13.83 -9.22 17.67
C LEU A 186 -15.18 -8.69 18.18
N LYS A 187 -15.47 -8.89 19.48
CA LYS A 187 -16.65 -8.32 20.14
C LYS A 187 -16.71 -6.81 19.99
N ALA A 188 -15.62 -6.08 20.26
CA ALA A 188 -15.58 -4.63 20.11
C ALA A 188 -15.87 -4.18 18.66
N ALA A 189 -15.35 -4.91 17.66
CA ALA A 189 -15.62 -4.64 16.26
C ALA A 189 -17.10 -4.86 15.89
N ALA A 190 -17.70 -5.97 16.35
CA ALA A 190 -19.12 -6.27 16.14
C ALA A 190 -20.04 -5.29 16.90
N LEU A 191 -19.73 -4.99 18.16
CA LEU A 191 -20.47 -4.03 18.99
C LEU A 191 -20.48 -2.64 18.37
N SER A 192 -19.35 -2.16 17.88
CA SER A 192 -19.27 -0.87 17.17
C SER A 192 -20.21 -0.83 15.96
N MET A 193 -20.36 -1.92 15.23
CA MET A 193 -21.30 -1.99 14.09
C MET A 193 -22.77 -2.08 14.56
N ARG A 194 -23.06 -2.84 15.62
CA ARG A 194 -24.40 -2.91 16.23
C ARG A 194 -24.87 -1.57 16.76
N LEU A 195 -23.97 -0.80 17.41
CA LEU A 195 -24.25 0.56 17.88
C LEU A 195 -24.55 1.54 16.72
N ASN A 196 -24.06 1.23 15.52
CA ASN A 196 -24.40 1.93 14.29
C ASN A 196 -25.61 1.30 13.57
N SER A 197 -26.43 0.52 14.29
CA SER A 197 -27.67 -0.10 13.82
C SER A 197 -27.51 -1.05 12.61
N LYS A 198 -26.33 -1.64 12.42
CA LYS A 198 -26.13 -2.67 11.39
C LYS A 198 -26.75 -4.00 11.84
N PRO A 199 -27.52 -4.69 10.97
CA PRO A 199 -28.03 -6.03 11.26
C PRO A 199 -26.90 -7.04 11.36
N ASP A 200 -27.03 -8.05 12.22
CA ASP A 200 -25.99 -9.07 12.46
C ASP A 200 -25.55 -9.79 11.19
N ALA A 201 -26.46 -10.08 10.26
CA ALA A 201 -26.12 -10.68 8.96
C ALA A 201 -25.15 -9.80 8.14
N GLU A 202 -25.35 -8.47 8.16
CA GLU A 202 -24.44 -7.53 7.47
C GLU A 202 -23.09 -7.43 8.22
N ILE A 203 -23.12 -7.44 9.56
CA ILE A 203 -21.90 -7.45 10.38
C ILE A 203 -21.06 -8.70 10.10
N GLN A 204 -21.71 -9.86 10.05
CA GLN A 204 -21.11 -11.15 9.74
C GLN A 204 -20.39 -11.10 8.37
N GLU A 205 -21.07 -10.63 7.34
CA GLU A 205 -20.51 -10.49 5.99
C GLU A 205 -19.29 -9.55 6.01
N LEU A 206 -19.43 -8.36 6.59
CA LEU A 206 -18.39 -7.33 6.61
C LEU A 206 -17.13 -7.77 7.39
N LEU A 207 -17.31 -8.39 8.56
CA LEU A 207 -16.20 -8.89 9.36
C LEU A 207 -15.50 -10.07 8.70
N THR A 208 -16.26 -11.04 8.17
CA THR A 208 -15.72 -12.18 7.42
C THR A 208 -14.90 -11.69 6.23
N LYS A 209 -15.45 -10.77 5.44
CA LYS A 209 -14.77 -10.15 4.30
C LYS A 209 -13.51 -9.40 4.71
N ARG A 210 -13.56 -8.62 5.79
CA ARG A 210 -12.41 -7.89 6.34
C ARG A 210 -11.27 -8.83 6.73
N TYR A 211 -11.54 -9.86 7.54
CA TYR A 211 -10.49 -10.76 8.03
C TYR A 211 -9.96 -11.69 6.94
N ARG A 212 -10.82 -12.13 6.00
CA ARG A 212 -10.37 -12.85 4.80
C ARG A 212 -9.42 -12.02 3.94
N ASN A 213 -9.73 -10.73 3.74
CA ASN A 213 -8.83 -9.83 3.01
C ASN A 213 -7.51 -9.60 3.74
N ARG A 214 -7.53 -9.47 5.08
CA ARG A 214 -6.31 -9.35 5.88
C ARG A 214 -5.46 -10.62 5.85
N LEU A 215 -6.07 -11.80 5.95
CA LEU A 215 -5.39 -13.09 5.81
C LEU A 215 -4.76 -13.24 4.41
N LYS A 216 -5.48 -12.85 3.36
CA LYS A 216 -4.95 -12.84 1.99
C LYS A 216 -3.74 -11.93 1.86
N GLN A 217 -3.82 -10.70 2.36
CA GLN A 217 -2.70 -9.76 2.36
C GLN A 217 -1.49 -10.30 3.12
N ALA A 218 -1.72 -10.92 4.28
CA ALA A 218 -0.68 -11.61 5.04
C ALA A 218 0.02 -12.65 4.16
N ARG A 219 -0.71 -13.60 3.59
CA ARG A 219 -0.14 -14.67 2.77
C ARG A 219 0.59 -14.17 1.51
N GLN A 220 0.33 -12.96 1.05
CA GLN A 220 1.00 -12.33 -0.09
C GLN A 220 2.19 -11.45 0.30
N THR A 221 2.64 -11.48 1.55
CA THR A 221 3.83 -10.74 2.02
C THR A 221 5.08 -11.23 1.30
N LYS A 222 5.97 -10.30 0.90
CA LYS A 222 7.19 -10.62 0.15
C LYS A 222 8.44 -10.35 0.98
N SER A 223 9.55 -10.95 0.58
CA SER A 223 10.87 -10.73 1.20
C SER A 223 11.27 -9.25 1.27
N GLU A 224 10.92 -8.46 0.24
CA GLU A 224 11.17 -7.01 0.22
C GLU A 224 10.40 -6.26 1.33
N ASP A 225 9.20 -6.73 1.71
CA ASP A 225 8.42 -6.13 2.80
C ASP A 225 9.15 -6.36 4.15
N ALA A 226 9.60 -7.59 4.40
CA ALA A 226 10.35 -7.96 5.60
C ALA A 226 11.67 -7.19 5.70
N PHE A 227 12.45 -7.16 4.61
CA PHE A 227 13.69 -6.41 4.52
C PHE A 227 13.47 -4.91 4.79
N GLY A 228 12.45 -4.33 4.17
CA GLY A 228 12.12 -2.92 4.34
C GLY A 228 11.77 -2.53 5.78
N ILE A 229 10.99 -3.35 6.48
CA ILE A 229 10.62 -3.11 7.89
C ILE A 229 11.86 -3.19 8.77
N TYR A 230 12.67 -4.25 8.62
CA TYR A 230 13.89 -4.44 9.42
C TYR A 230 14.90 -3.31 9.23
N VAL A 231 15.20 -2.97 7.97
CA VAL A 231 16.15 -1.89 7.68
C VAL A 231 15.64 -0.55 8.20
N ASN A 232 14.33 -0.30 8.17
CA ASN A 232 13.77 0.92 8.74
C ASN A 232 13.81 0.94 10.28
N ALA A 233 13.70 -0.20 10.96
CA ALA A 233 13.96 -0.27 12.39
C ALA A 233 15.42 0.10 12.71
N PHE A 234 16.35 -0.36 11.86
CA PHE A 234 17.76 0.03 11.94
C PHE A 234 17.99 1.53 11.68
N THR A 235 17.42 2.09 10.61
CA THR A 235 17.63 3.50 10.28
C THR A 235 16.97 4.43 11.30
N THR A 236 15.82 4.04 11.86
CA THR A 236 15.13 4.79 12.92
C THR A 236 15.95 4.89 14.20
N ALA A 237 16.83 3.92 14.47
CA ALA A 237 17.77 4.03 15.59
C ALA A 237 18.71 5.23 15.44
N TYR A 238 18.95 5.75 14.22
CA TYR A 238 19.70 7.00 14.07
C TYR A 238 18.85 8.22 14.40
N ASP A 239 17.73 8.40 13.69
CA ASP A 239 16.78 9.51 13.86
C ASP A 239 15.43 9.22 13.15
N PRO A 240 14.34 9.96 13.43
CA PRO A 240 13.00 9.65 12.89
C PRO A 240 12.80 9.96 11.39
N HIS A 241 13.77 10.60 10.74
CA HIS A 241 13.73 11.03 9.33
C HIS A 241 14.67 10.22 8.42
N THR A 242 15.53 9.38 8.99
CA THR A 242 16.37 8.46 8.21
C THR A 242 15.59 7.19 7.88
N ARG A 243 15.36 6.96 6.58
CA ARG A 243 14.55 5.85 6.08
C ARG A 243 15.18 5.16 4.88
N TYR A 244 14.98 3.87 4.80
CA TYR A 244 15.18 3.06 3.61
C TYR A 244 13.91 3.03 2.76
N PHE A 245 14.09 3.31 1.47
CA PHE A 245 13.04 3.15 0.47
C PHE A 245 13.36 1.95 -0.41
N SER A 246 12.45 0.97 -0.42
CA SER A 246 12.44 -0.09 -1.44
C SER A 246 12.31 0.52 -2.85
N PRO A 247 12.65 -0.22 -3.92
CA PRO A 247 12.56 0.30 -5.28
C PRO A 247 11.20 0.93 -5.61
N ARG A 248 10.11 0.31 -5.14
CA ARG A 248 8.74 0.81 -5.31
C ARG A 248 8.48 2.11 -4.55
N VAL A 249 8.90 2.17 -3.28
CA VAL A 249 8.75 3.37 -2.45
C VAL A 249 9.57 4.52 -3.03
N SER A 250 10.79 4.25 -3.50
CA SER A 250 11.65 5.23 -4.17
C SER A 250 11.02 5.77 -5.45
N GLN A 251 10.43 4.90 -6.28
CA GLN A 251 9.70 5.33 -7.47
C GLN A 251 8.51 6.24 -7.11
N ASN A 252 7.70 5.88 -6.11
CA ASN A 252 6.57 6.69 -5.67
C ASN A 252 7.02 8.03 -5.08
N PHE A 253 8.12 8.06 -4.31
CA PHE A 253 8.72 9.29 -3.81
C PHE A 253 9.13 10.21 -4.97
N ASN A 254 9.81 9.67 -5.99
CA ASN A 254 10.21 10.44 -7.16
C ASN A 254 9.00 10.99 -7.94
N ILE A 255 7.93 10.21 -8.10
CA ILE A 255 6.67 10.66 -8.74
C ILE A 255 6.05 11.83 -7.96
N ASN A 256 6.02 11.75 -6.63
CA ASN A 256 5.49 12.83 -5.80
C ASN A 256 6.38 14.08 -5.87
N MET A 257 7.70 13.92 -5.98
CA MET A 257 8.62 15.04 -6.14
C MET A 257 8.52 15.66 -7.54
N SER A 258 8.37 14.89 -8.61
CA SER A 258 8.27 15.42 -9.97
C SER A 258 6.86 15.86 -10.37
N LEU A 259 5.84 15.50 -9.57
CA LEU A 259 4.42 15.56 -9.93
C LEU A 259 4.13 14.96 -11.31
N SER A 260 4.86 13.91 -11.67
CA SER A 260 4.75 13.26 -12.97
C SER A 260 4.97 11.77 -12.84
N LEU A 261 4.21 10.99 -13.61
CA LEU A 261 4.40 9.55 -13.70
C LEU A 261 4.36 9.08 -15.15
N GLU A 262 5.04 7.98 -15.45
CA GLU A 262 4.93 7.29 -16.73
C GLU A 262 4.00 6.08 -16.58
N GLY A 263 2.90 6.07 -17.34
CA GLY A 263 1.89 5.03 -17.23
C GLY A 263 0.62 5.36 -17.99
N ILE A 264 -0.51 4.83 -17.51
CA ILE A 264 -1.81 5.00 -18.17
C ILE A 264 -2.60 6.21 -17.64
N GLY A 265 -2.23 6.78 -16.49
CA GLY A 265 -2.96 7.90 -15.87
C GLY A 265 -4.32 7.48 -15.29
N ALA A 266 -4.33 6.48 -14.43
CA ALA A 266 -5.52 6.03 -13.70
C ALA A 266 -5.18 5.86 -12.21
N VAL A 267 -6.14 6.19 -11.36
CA VAL A 267 -6.07 5.90 -9.92
C VAL A 267 -6.81 4.59 -9.69
N LEU A 268 -6.10 3.62 -9.15
CA LEU A 268 -6.61 2.27 -8.94
C LEU A 268 -6.81 2.02 -7.45
N ARG A 269 -7.72 1.10 -7.14
CA ARG A 269 -7.96 0.62 -5.79
C ARG A 269 -8.20 -0.89 -5.86
N SER A 270 -7.81 -1.60 -4.80
CA SER A 270 -8.25 -2.98 -4.62
C SER A 270 -9.65 -2.97 -4.04
N GLU A 271 -10.58 -3.61 -4.74
CA GLU A 271 -11.96 -3.80 -4.35
C GLU A 271 -12.26 -5.29 -4.47
N ASP A 272 -12.40 -5.94 -3.33
CA ASP A 272 -12.51 -7.39 -3.19
C ASP A 272 -11.28 -8.09 -3.79
N GLU A 273 -11.49 -8.93 -4.79
CA GLU A 273 -10.40 -9.58 -5.51
C GLU A 273 -9.96 -8.80 -6.75
N TYR A 274 -10.64 -7.71 -7.07
CA TYR A 274 -10.42 -6.98 -8.32
C TYR A 274 -9.62 -5.71 -8.10
N THR A 275 -8.90 -5.30 -9.13
CA THR A 275 -8.33 -3.95 -9.20
C THR A 275 -9.34 -3.06 -9.93
N SER A 276 -10.02 -2.16 -9.21
CA SER A 276 -11.01 -1.25 -9.76
C SER A 276 -10.42 0.12 -10.08
N VAL A 277 -10.92 0.75 -11.15
CA VAL A 277 -10.56 2.10 -11.56
C VAL A 277 -11.39 3.10 -10.75
N VAL A 278 -10.77 3.83 -9.83
CA VAL A 278 -11.45 4.87 -9.05
C VAL A 278 -11.76 6.08 -9.92
N ARG A 279 -10.74 6.58 -10.62
CA ARG A 279 -10.84 7.74 -11.50
C ARG A 279 -9.71 7.76 -12.51
N LEU A 280 -9.90 8.52 -13.59
CA LEU A 280 -8.88 8.75 -14.61
C LEU A 280 -8.29 10.14 -14.45
N VAL A 281 -6.98 10.26 -14.67
CA VAL A 281 -6.32 11.57 -14.67
C VAL A 281 -6.74 12.31 -15.95
N PRO A 282 -7.24 13.56 -15.84
CA PRO A 282 -7.63 14.35 -17.01
C PRO A 282 -6.50 14.42 -18.04
N ALA A 283 -6.85 14.30 -19.33
CA ALA A 283 -5.92 14.23 -20.45
C ALA A 283 -4.86 13.10 -20.40
N GLY A 284 -4.94 12.19 -19.43
CA GLY A 284 -4.10 11.00 -19.33
C GLY A 284 -4.42 9.95 -20.42
N PRO A 285 -3.50 9.01 -20.70
CA PRO A 285 -3.70 8.01 -21.75
C PRO A 285 -5.00 7.20 -21.65
N ALA A 286 -5.35 6.73 -20.44
CA ALA A 286 -6.57 5.96 -20.20
C ALA A 286 -7.82 6.81 -20.49
N ALA A 287 -7.86 8.06 -20.03
CA ALA A 287 -8.95 8.99 -20.31
C ALA A 287 -9.11 9.26 -21.82
N LYS A 288 -7.98 9.47 -22.53
CA LYS A 288 -7.97 9.72 -23.98
C LYS A 288 -8.51 8.56 -24.80
N THR A 289 -8.47 7.33 -24.28
CA THR A 289 -9.08 6.19 -24.99
C THR A 289 -10.60 6.25 -25.02
N GLY A 290 -11.24 6.86 -24.02
CA GLY A 290 -12.70 6.81 -23.82
C GLY A 290 -13.27 5.40 -23.55
N LYS A 291 -12.42 4.36 -23.48
CA LYS A 291 -12.83 2.95 -23.36
C LYS A 291 -12.83 2.44 -21.93
N ILE A 292 -12.22 3.18 -21.01
CA ILE A 292 -12.15 2.87 -19.58
C ILE A 292 -12.99 3.89 -18.84
N LYS A 293 -13.76 3.42 -17.86
CA LYS A 293 -14.60 4.27 -17.02
C LYS A 293 -14.30 4.03 -15.54
N PRO A 294 -14.62 4.98 -14.66
CA PRO A 294 -14.67 4.70 -13.23
C PRO A 294 -15.52 3.46 -12.93
N ALA A 295 -15.12 2.71 -11.91
CA ALA A 295 -15.63 1.40 -11.47
C ALA A 295 -15.33 0.21 -12.40
N ASP A 296 -14.75 0.41 -13.59
CA ASP A 296 -14.26 -0.71 -14.41
C ASP A 296 -13.23 -1.54 -13.62
N ARG A 297 -13.34 -2.88 -13.69
CA ARG A 297 -12.47 -3.85 -12.99
C ARG A 297 -11.43 -4.42 -13.95
N ILE A 298 -10.16 -4.35 -13.59
CA ILE A 298 -9.05 -4.92 -14.35
C ILE A 298 -8.85 -6.35 -13.89
N ILE A 299 -9.01 -7.32 -14.80
CA ILE A 299 -8.86 -8.75 -14.53
C ILE A 299 -7.55 -9.33 -15.10
N SER A 300 -7.05 -8.79 -16.20
CA SER A 300 -5.77 -9.22 -16.79
C SER A 300 -4.94 -8.05 -17.31
N VAL A 301 -3.62 -8.18 -17.25
CA VAL A 301 -2.66 -7.20 -17.79
C VAL A 301 -1.69 -7.89 -18.74
N GLY A 302 -1.55 -7.35 -19.96
CA GLY A 302 -0.62 -7.83 -20.98
C GLY A 302 0.38 -6.77 -21.39
N GLN A 303 1.65 -7.16 -21.51
CA GLN A 303 2.74 -6.26 -21.93
C GLN A 303 2.86 -6.19 -23.46
N GLY A 304 3.11 -4.99 -23.98
CA GLY A 304 3.28 -4.75 -25.41
C GLY A 304 2.02 -5.01 -26.22
N GLU A 305 2.19 -5.27 -27.52
CA GLU A 305 1.06 -5.53 -28.43
C GLU A 305 0.58 -6.98 -28.38
N ARG A 306 1.46 -7.93 -28.05
CA ARG A 306 1.21 -9.37 -28.16
C ARG A 306 1.69 -10.21 -26.97
N GLY A 307 2.24 -9.60 -25.92
CA GLY A 307 2.64 -10.35 -24.72
C GLY A 307 1.42 -10.98 -24.03
N PRO A 308 1.57 -12.11 -23.33
CA PRO A 308 0.44 -12.83 -22.74
C PRO A 308 -0.38 -11.92 -21.82
N LEU A 309 -1.70 -12.10 -21.80
CA LEU A 309 -2.56 -11.52 -20.78
C LEU A 309 -2.36 -12.35 -19.50
N ILE A 310 -1.82 -11.72 -18.47
CA ILE A 310 -1.61 -12.33 -17.16
C ILE A 310 -2.83 -11.99 -16.32
N ASP A 311 -3.54 -13.00 -15.83
CA ASP A 311 -4.63 -12.81 -14.86
C ASP A 311 -4.05 -12.22 -13.56
N VAL A 312 -4.65 -11.13 -13.12
CA VAL A 312 -4.24 -10.37 -11.93
C VAL A 312 -5.33 -10.37 -10.85
N VAL A 313 -6.34 -11.23 -10.98
CA VAL A 313 -7.40 -11.33 -9.98
C VAL A 313 -6.81 -11.85 -8.68
N GLY A 314 -7.11 -11.13 -7.61
CA GLY A 314 -6.60 -11.39 -6.28
C GLY A 314 -5.15 -11.00 -6.04
N TRP A 315 -4.44 -10.41 -7.01
CA TRP A 315 -3.09 -9.91 -6.80
C TRP A 315 -3.07 -8.69 -5.88
N ARG A 316 -1.91 -8.43 -5.26
CA ARG A 316 -1.68 -7.18 -4.54
C ARG A 316 -1.78 -6.00 -5.51
N LEU A 317 -2.47 -4.94 -5.09
CA LEU A 317 -2.66 -3.74 -5.89
C LEU A 317 -1.32 -3.21 -6.46
N ASP A 318 -0.27 -3.19 -5.66
CA ASP A 318 1.04 -2.69 -6.08
C ASP A 318 1.68 -3.54 -7.19
N ASP A 319 1.45 -4.85 -7.20
CA ASP A 319 1.96 -5.75 -8.25
C ASP A 319 1.23 -5.47 -9.57
N VAL A 320 -0.09 -5.25 -9.51
CA VAL A 320 -0.90 -4.87 -10.67
C VAL A 320 -0.48 -3.50 -11.19
N VAL A 321 -0.27 -2.54 -10.29
CA VAL A 321 0.20 -1.18 -10.63
C VAL A 321 1.57 -1.23 -11.30
N GLU A 322 2.49 -2.07 -10.83
CA GLU A 322 3.81 -2.25 -11.46
C GLU A 322 3.70 -2.76 -12.90
N LEU A 323 2.83 -3.74 -13.15
CA LEU A 323 2.56 -4.22 -14.52
C LEU A 323 1.91 -3.15 -15.41
N ILE A 324 1.02 -2.34 -14.85
CA ILE A 324 0.32 -1.29 -15.60
C ILE A 324 1.24 -0.11 -15.90
N ARG A 325 2.15 0.23 -14.99
CA ARG A 325 3.19 1.25 -15.21
C ARG A 325 4.20 0.77 -16.24
N GLY A 326 4.97 1.72 -16.77
CA GLY A 326 6.01 1.43 -17.74
C GLY A 326 6.41 2.65 -18.55
N PRO A 327 7.50 2.53 -19.33
CA PRO A 327 8.09 3.66 -20.04
C PRO A 327 7.10 4.33 -20.99
N LYS A 328 7.21 5.65 -21.14
CA LYS A 328 6.50 6.42 -22.17
C LYS A 328 6.65 5.77 -23.55
N GLY A 329 5.56 5.69 -24.30
CA GLY A 329 5.51 5.11 -25.64
C GLY A 329 5.35 3.59 -25.67
N SER A 330 5.60 2.89 -24.56
CA SER A 330 5.30 1.45 -24.48
C SER A 330 3.80 1.19 -24.45
N LYS A 331 3.38 0.01 -24.90
CA LYS A 331 1.96 -0.39 -24.93
C LYS A 331 1.64 -1.37 -23.80
N VAL A 332 0.44 -1.26 -23.27
CA VAL A 332 -0.16 -2.20 -22.31
C VAL A 332 -1.57 -2.54 -22.75
N ARG A 333 -2.00 -3.76 -22.49
CA ARG A 333 -3.35 -4.23 -22.74
C ARG A 333 -3.99 -4.59 -21.42
N LEU A 334 -5.16 -4.03 -21.17
CA LEU A 334 -5.94 -4.30 -19.97
C LEU A 334 -7.20 -5.05 -20.38
N GLU A 335 -7.42 -6.21 -19.79
CA GLU A 335 -8.69 -6.91 -19.88
C GLU A 335 -9.59 -6.42 -18.74
N ILE A 336 -10.76 -5.90 -19.11
CA ILE A 336 -11.61 -5.12 -18.21
C ILE A 336 -13.03 -5.67 -18.22
N VAL A 337 -13.62 -5.77 -17.02
CA VAL A 337 -15.03 -6.07 -16.80
C VAL A 337 -15.73 -4.81 -16.25
N PRO A 338 -16.81 -4.33 -16.87
CA PRO A 338 -17.60 -3.23 -16.32
C PRO A 338 -18.24 -3.59 -14.98
N ASP A 339 -18.26 -2.66 -14.02
CA ASP A 339 -18.70 -2.87 -12.63
C ASP A 339 -20.07 -3.58 -12.46
N LYS A 340 -21.00 -3.31 -13.38
CA LYS A 340 -22.41 -3.74 -13.31
C LYS A 340 -22.77 -4.83 -14.31
N ALA A 341 -21.80 -5.64 -14.69
CA ALA A 341 -21.98 -6.62 -15.74
C ALA A 341 -21.70 -8.04 -15.26
N GLU A 342 -22.59 -8.59 -14.44
CA GLU A 342 -22.72 -10.04 -14.41
C GLU A 342 -23.16 -10.49 -15.82
N GLY A 343 -22.24 -11.08 -16.58
CA GLY A 343 -22.50 -11.62 -17.92
C GLY A 343 -22.16 -10.74 -19.12
N GLN A 344 -21.54 -9.54 -18.98
CA GLN A 344 -20.92 -8.89 -20.16
C GLN A 344 -19.53 -9.44 -20.39
N ALA A 345 -19.20 -9.65 -21.66
CA ALA A 345 -17.88 -10.11 -22.07
C ALA A 345 -16.80 -9.11 -21.64
N ALA A 346 -15.69 -9.64 -21.13
CA ALA A 346 -14.50 -8.85 -20.86
C ALA A 346 -14.03 -8.16 -22.15
N LYS A 347 -13.58 -6.91 -22.03
CA LYS A 347 -13.06 -6.13 -23.15
C LYS A 347 -11.55 -5.93 -22.98
N VAL A 348 -10.78 -6.17 -24.03
CA VAL A 348 -9.34 -5.86 -24.04
C VAL A 348 -9.14 -4.45 -24.59
N VAL A 349 -8.57 -3.57 -23.76
CA VAL A 349 -8.25 -2.19 -24.12
C VAL A 349 -6.73 -2.04 -24.20
N GLN A 350 -6.23 -1.71 -25.39
CA GLN A 350 -4.83 -1.33 -25.57
C GLN A 350 -4.63 0.17 -25.30
N ILE A 351 -3.63 0.49 -24.48
CA ILE A 351 -3.26 1.85 -24.11
C ILE A 351 -1.78 2.04 -24.39
N THR A 352 -1.42 3.16 -25.00
CA THR A 352 -0.01 3.58 -25.10
C THR A 352 0.32 4.44 -23.89
N ARG A 353 1.29 4.01 -23.09
CA ARG A 353 1.71 4.73 -21.87
C ARG A 353 2.31 6.08 -22.24
N ASN A 354 2.11 7.07 -21.40
CA ASN A 354 2.69 8.40 -21.57
C ASN A 354 3.05 9.00 -20.22
N THR A 355 3.78 10.11 -20.26
CA THR A 355 3.97 10.98 -19.10
C THR A 355 2.64 11.64 -18.75
N VAL A 356 2.23 11.49 -17.51
CA VAL A 356 1.00 12.06 -16.94
C VAL A 356 1.43 13.05 -15.86
N LYS A 357 1.03 14.31 -16.03
CA LYS A 357 1.26 15.37 -15.04
C LYS A 357 0.15 15.32 -13.98
N LEU A 358 0.55 15.44 -12.72
CA LEU A 358 -0.34 15.42 -11.58
C LEU A 358 -0.70 16.86 -11.20
N GLU A 359 -1.36 17.57 -12.12
CA GLU A 359 -1.72 18.99 -11.96
C GLU A 359 -2.55 19.24 -10.70
N GLU A 360 -3.36 18.27 -10.29
CA GLU A 360 -4.13 18.34 -9.06
C GLU A 360 -3.26 18.43 -7.79
N GLN A 361 -2.02 17.96 -7.83
CA GLN A 361 -1.11 17.98 -6.68
C GLN A 361 -0.15 19.18 -6.69
N ALA A 362 -0.23 20.03 -7.71
CA ALA A 362 0.58 21.22 -7.83
C ALA A 362 0.01 22.40 -7.05
N ALA A 363 0.77 23.49 -6.97
CA ALA A 363 0.28 24.73 -6.38
C ALA A 363 -0.97 25.24 -7.12
N ARG A 364 -1.94 25.77 -6.36
CA ARG A 364 -3.20 26.28 -6.89
C ARG A 364 -3.50 27.66 -6.35
N LYS A 365 -4.06 28.53 -7.19
CA LYS A 365 -4.53 29.86 -6.78
C LYS A 365 -6.03 29.89 -6.52
N LYS A 366 -6.46 30.78 -5.64
CA LYS A 366 -7.86 31.21 -5.44
C LYS A 366 -7.84 32.73 -5.24
N LEU A 367 -8.86 33.43 -5.72
CA LEU A 367 -9.05 34.85 -5.44
C LEU A 367 -10.30 35.03 -4.59
N LEU A 368 -10.14 35.61 -3.40
CA LEU A 368 -11.21 35.82 -2.44
C LEU A 368 -11.53 37.31 -2.34
N THR A 369 -12.80 37.66 -2.42
CA THR A 369 -13.26 39.03 -2.18
C THR A 369 -13.76 39.16 -0.75
N LEU A 370 -13.12 40.03 0.04
CA LEU A 370 -13.45 40.30 1.43
C LEU A 370 -13.91 41.75 1.58
N ARG A 371 -15.05 41.96 2.23
CA ARG A 371 -15.55 43.31 2.49
C ARG A 371 -15.18 43.74 3.91
N ARG A 372 -14.41 44.83 4.04
CA ARG A 372 -14.01 45.39 5.35
C ARG A 372 -14.06 46.91 5.30
N GLY A 373 -14.74 47.52 6.27
CA GLY A 373 -14.84 48.98 6.36
C GLY A 373 -15.48 49.66 5.13
N GLY A 374 -16.36 48.96 4.41
CA GLY A 374 -17.00 49.47 3.19
C GLY A 374 -16.19 49.32 1.90
N HIS A 375 -14.95 48.83 1.99
CA HIS A 375 -14.09 48.52 0.84
C HIS A 375 -14.05 47.01 0.58
N ASP A 376 -14.02 46.64 -0.70
CA ASP A 376 -13.80 45.26 -1.13
C ASP A 376 -12.30 45.06 -1.39
N TYR A 377 -11.72 44.04 -0.74
CA TYR A 377 -10.32 43.64 -0.89
C TYR A 377 -10.25 42.28 -1.58
N ARG A 378 -9.41 42.16 -2.59
CA ARG A 378 -9.22 40.94 -3.37
C ARG A 378 -7.93 40.25 -2.91
N ILE A 379 -8.08 39.22 -2.10
CA ILE A 379 -6.96 38.47 -1.53
C ILE A 379 -6.70 37.23 -2.38
N GLY A 380 -5.52 37.18 -3.00
CA GLY A 380 -5.04 35.98 -3.67
C GLY A 380 -4.50 35.00 -2.66
N VAL A 381 -4.90 33.74 -2.78
CA VAL A 381 -4.44 32.64 -1.93
C VAL A 381 -3.77 31.61 -2.83
N ILE A 382 -2.50 31.32 -2.57
CA ILE A 382 -1.76 30.25 -3.23
C ILE A 382 -1.56 29.13 -2.23
N GLU A 383 -2.20 27.99 -2.51
CA GLU A 383 -2.07 26.76 -1.75
C GLU A 383 -0.88 25.96 -2.29
N ILE A 384 0.12 25.72 -1.44
CA ILE A 384 1.32 24.93 -1.80
C ILE A 384 1.29 23.64 -0.96
N PRO A 385 0.88 22.50 -1.54
CA PRO A 385 0.75 21.25 -0.79
C PRO A 385 2.10 20.62 -0.43
N THR A 386 3.13 20.84 -1.25
CA THR A 386 4.49 20.31 -1.05
C THR A 386 5.49 21.12 -1.88
N PHE A 387 6.78 21.08 -1.51
CA PHE A 387 7.86 21.67 -2.31
C PHE A 387 8.37 20.65 -3.34
N TYR A 388 7.76 20.61 -4.52
CA TYR A 388 8.03 19.65 -5.59
C TYR A 388 9.04 20.19 -6.62
N VAL A 389 9.83 19.27 -7.18
CA VAL A 389 10.74 19.52 -8.30
C VAL A 389 11.00 18.24 -9.10
N ASP A 390 10.95 18.35 -10.43
CA ASP A 390 11.42 17.29 -11.32
C ASP A 390 12.95 17.28 -11.38
N PHE A 391 13.59 16.59 -10.43
CA PHE A 391 15.05 16.45 -10.37
C PHE A 391 15.66 15.82 -11.62
N LYS A 392 14.91 14.97 -12.34
CA LYS A 392 15.41 14.31 -13.55
C LYS A 392 15.48 15.32 -14.69
N ALA A 393 14.41 16.09 -14.92
CA ALA A 393 14.37 17.15 -15.91
C ALA A 393 15.38 18.27 -15.57
N LEU A 394 15.49 18.65 -14.29
CA LEU A 394 16.48 19.63 -13.81
C LEU A 394 17.92 19.19 -14.12
N LYS A 395 18.28 17.94 -13.81
CA LYS A 395 19.62 17.39 -14.11
C LYS A 395 19.91 17.30 -15.62
N GLN A 396 18.87 17.19 -16.44
CA GLN A 396 18.99 17.19 -17.90
C GLN A 396 19.06 18.61 -18.49
N GLY A 397 18.92 19.64 -17.67
CA GLY A 397 18.93 21.03 -18.11
C GLY A 397 17.66 21.46 -18.86
N ASP A 398 16.54 20.77 -18.65
CA ASP A 398 15.25 21.18 -19.23
C ASP A 398 14.82 22.54 -18.62
N PRO A 399 14.72 23.63 -19.40
CA PRO A 399 14.34 24.94 -18.87
C PRO A 399 12.87 25.00 -18.41
N SER A 400 12.06 24.02 -18.79
CA SER A 400 10.64 23.91 -18.50
C SER A 400 10.31 22.83 -17.44
N TYR A 401 11.32 22.42 -16.67
CA TYR A 401 11.14 21.46 -15.59
C TYR A 401 10.07 21.93 -14.59
N ARG A 402 9.26 20.98 -14.12
CA ARG A 402 8.22 21.27 -13.14
C ARG A 402 8.85 21.61 -11.79
N SER A 403 8.44 22.73 -11.20
CA SER A 403 8.95 23.22 -9.92
C SER A 403 7.90 24.05 -9.19
N THR A 404 7.94 24.02 -7.85
CA THR A 404 7.08 24.87 -7.02
C THR A 404 7.32 26.34 -7.29
N THR A 405 8.58 26.78 -7.34
CA THR A 405 8.93 28.19 -7.56
C THR A 405 8.39 28.70 -8.90
N GLY A 406 8.60 27.94 -9.98
CA GLY A 406 8.14 28.33 -11.32
C GLY A 406 6.61 28.42 -11.41
N ASP A 407 5.90 27.47 -10.79
CA ASP A 407 4.44 27.51 -10.76
C ASP A 407 3.89 28.65 -9.91
N VAL A 408 4.44 28.87 -8.72
CA VAL A 408 3.99 29.97 -7.84
C VAL A 408 4.24 31.31 -8.51
N ALA A 409 5.42 31.53 -9.10
CA ALA A 409 5.71 32.77 -9.82
C ALA A 409 4.71 33.05 -10.94
N ARG A 410 4.32 32.02 -11.70
CA ARG A 410 3.26 32.14 -12.72
C ARG A 410 1.91 32.48 -12.08
N LEU A 411 1.51 31.77 -11.01
CA LEU A 411 0.22 31.97 -10.35
C LEU A 411 0.09 33.35 -9.72
N VAL A 412 1.16 33.89 -9.13
CA VAL A 412 1.20 35.25 -8.57
C VAL A 412 0.95 36.28 -9.67
N ARG A 413 1.66 36.19 -10.81
CA ARG A 413 1.45 37.11 -11.95
C ARG A 413 0.02 37.05 -12.49
N GLU A 414 -0.59 35.86 -12.50
CA GLU A 414 -1.98 35.74 -12.91
C GLU A 414 -2.95 36.36 -11.88
N LEU A 415 -2.67 36.27 -10.57
CA LEU A 415 -3.46 36.93 -9.52
C LEU A 415 -3.32 38.46 -9.58
N GLU A 416 -2.11 38.94 -9.83
CA GLU A 416 -1.83 40.36 -10.03
C GLU A 416 -2.60 40.91 -11.26
N ALA A 417 -2.56 40.19 -12.38
CA ALA A 417 -3.34 40.52 -13.57
C ALA A 417 -4.86 40.47 -13.31
N GLU A 418 -5.30 39.65 -12.36
CA GLU A 418 -6.68 39.61 -11.90
C GLU A 418 -7.03 40.77 -10.95
N GLY A 419 -6.08 41.60 -10.51
CA GLY A 419 -6.30 42.75 -9.63
C GLY A 419 -6.33 42.39 -8.14
N MET A 420 -5.40 41.55 -7.71
CA MET A 420 -5.16 41.19 -6.30
C MET A 420 -4.60 42.37 -5.51
N ASP A 421 -5.13 42.60 -4.30
CA ASP A 421 -4.66 43.63 -3.35
C ASP A 421 -3.71 43.06 -2.28
N GLY A 422 -3.71 41.73 -2.09
CA GLY A 422 -2.84 41.08 -1.12
C GLY A 422 -2.73 39.58 -1.34
N LEU A 423 -1.60 39.00 -0.92
CA LEU A 423 -1.24 37.61 -1.15
C LEU A 423 -1.17 36.82 0.16
N VAL A 424 -1.71 35.59 0.14
CA VAL A 424 -1.56 34.60 1.20
C VAL A 424 -0.95 33.33 0.61
N ILE A 425 0.19 32.91 1.16
CA ILE A 425 0.77 31.59 0.88
C ILE A 425 0.29 30.60 1.94
N ASP A 426 -0.54 29.64 1.53
CA ASP A 426 -1.06 28.60 2.43
C ASP A 426 -0.14 27.38 2.40
N LEU A 427 0.62 27.23 3.50
CA LEU A 427 1.51 26.10 3.77
C LEU A 427 0.91 25.12 4.80
N ARG A 428 -0.37 25.24 5.15
CA ARG A 428 -0.99 24.30 6.09
C ARG A 428 -0.97 22.90 5.49
N ASN A 429 -0.62 21.91 6.32
CA ASN A 429 -0.42 20.52 5.93
C ASN A 429 0.69 20.28 4.88
N ASN A 430 1.58 21.26 4.64
CA ASN A 430 2.76 21.07 3.83
C ASN A 430 3.88 20.42 4.67
N GLY A 431 4.22 19.17 4.35
CA GLY A 431 5.24 18.39 5.05
C GLY A 431 6.69 18.68 4.63
N GLY A 432 6.92 19.68 3.78
CA GLY A 432 8.23 20.02 3.23
C GLY A 432 8.42 19.54 1.79
N GLY A 433 9.66 19.21 1.42
CA GLY A 433 10.04 18.77 0.07
C GLY A 433 11.46 19.21 -0.28
N SER A 434 11.65 19.73 -1.49
CA SER A 434 12.94 20.20 -1.96
C SER A 434 13.37 21.48 -1.23
N LEU A 435 14.47 21.41 -0.49
CA LEU A 435 15.09 22.58 0.14
C LEU A 435 15.42 23.67 -0.89
N GLN A 436 15.88 23.28 -2.08
CA GLN A 436 16.19 24.22 -3.16
C GLN A 436 14.94 24.99 -3.61
N GLU A 437 13.77 24.36 -3.59
CA GLU A 437 12.53 25.04 -3.95
C GLU A 437 12.01 25.93 -2.83
N ALA A 438 12.20 25.55 -1.56
CA ALA A 438 11.88 26.42 -0.44
C ALA A 438 12.75 27.69 -0.44
N ASP A 439 14.04 27.53 -0.71
CA ASP A 439 15.02 28.61 -0.88
C ASP A 439 14.62 29.55 -2.03
N LYS A 440 14.49 29.02 -3.25
CA LYS A 440 14.12 29.81 -4.44
C LYS A 440 12.74 30.46 -4.35
N LEU A 441 11.77 29.80 -3.71
CA LEU A 441 10.44 30.38 -3.50
C LEU A 441 10.51 31.61 -2.61
N THR A 442 11.39 31.60 -1.61
CA THR A 442 11.59 32.75 -0.72
C THR A 442 12.08 33.97 -1.51
N GLY A 443 12.98 33.76 -2.47
CA GLY A 443 13.50 34.80 -3.37
C GLY A 443 12.43 35.50 -4.22
N LEU A 444 11.23 34.92 -4.39
CA LEU A 444 10.14 35.62 -5.10
C LEU A 444 9.64 36.86 -4.36
N PHE A 445 9.94 36.98 -3.06
CA PHE A 445 9.37 37.96 -2.13
C PHE A 445 10.42 38.74 -1.33
N ILE A 446 11.72 38.50 -1.56
CA ILE A 446 12.81 39.22 -0.90
C ILE A 446 13.79 39.74 -1.96
N LYS A 447 14.42 40.89 -1.72
CA LYS A 447 15.34 41.50 -2.71
C LYS A 447 16.72 40.84 -2.72
N SER A 448 17.19 40.39 -1.57
CA SER A 448 18.44 39.66 -1.44
C SER A 448 18.65 39.29 0.02
N GLY A 449 19.53 38.30 0.23
CA GLY A 449 20.05 37.98 1.55
C GLY A 449 19.95 36.50 1.89
N PRO A 450 20.48 36.12 3.06
CA PRO A 450 20.51 34.73 3.50
C PRO A 450 19.10 34.22 3.80
N THR A 451 18.76 33.08 3.21
CA THR A 451 17.47 32.40 3.38
C THR A 451 17.57 31.27 4.41
N VAL A 452 18.61 30.45 4.30
CA VAL A 452 18.82 29.27 5.16
C VAL A 452 20.29 28.92 5.33
N GLN A 453 20.67 28.44 6.51
CA GLN A 453 22.01 27.91 6.77
C GLN A 453 21.96 26.39 6.96
N VAL A 454 22.81 25.66 6.23
CA VAL A 454 22.88 24.20 6.27
C VAL A 454 24.25 23.76 6.78
N ARG A 455 24.27 22.94 7.84
CA ARG A 455 25.51 22.37 8.37
C ARG A 455 25.53 20.85 8.16
N ALA A 456 26.51 20.38 7.38
CA ALA A 456 26.76 18.94 7.22
C ALA A 456 27.66 18.39 8.33
N ALA A 457 27.60 17.07 8.57
CA ALA A 457 28.26 16.34 9.66
C ALA A 457 29.76 16.61 9.85
N ARG A 458 30.45 16.97 8.76
CA ARG A 458 31.91 17.19 8.69
C ARG A 458 32.29 18.45 7.91
N LYS A 459 31.37 19.39 7.73
CA LYS A 459 31.60 20.61 6.95
C LYS A 459 31.20 21.86 7.75
N ARG A 460 31.75 23.00 7.33
CA ARG A 460 31.28 24.30 7.81
C ARG A 460 29.84 24.52 7.36
N ALA A 461 29.13 25.41 8.07
CA ALA A 461 27.82 25.84 7.64
C ALA A 461 27.93 26.51 6.26
N ASN A 462 27.08 26.10 5.34
CA ASN A 462 26.86 26.74 4.07
C ASN A 462 25.65 27.65 4.20
N VAL A 463 25.76 28.88 3.73
CA VAL A 463 24.65 29.84 3.70
C VAL A 463 24.08 29.81 2.29
N TYR A 464 22.79 29.51 2.20
CA TYR A 464 22.00 29.76 1.00
C TYR A 464 21.50 31.19 1.09
N ALA A 465 21.55 31.88 -0.04
CA ALA A 465 21.12 33.26 -0.15
C ALA A 465 20.44 33.42 -1.50
N ASP A 466 19.51 34.36 -1.53
CA ASP A 466 18.98 34.87 -2.78
C ASP A 466 19.81 36.07 -3.22
N ASP A 467 20.31 35.99 -4.44
CA ASP A 467 21.17 37.00 -5.08
C ASP A 467 20.44 37.72 -6.23
N ASP A 468 19.16 37.40 -6.47
CA ASP A 468 18.31 38.01 -7.50
C ASP A 468 17.46 39.15 -6.88
N GLU A 469 17.65 40.38 -7.37
CA GLU A 469 16.89 41.54 -6.87
C GLU A 469 15.44 41.62 -7.40
N SER A 470 15.04 40.70 -8.28
CA SER A 470 13.71 40.71 -8.88
C SER A 470 12.63 40.13 -7.95
N LEU A 471 11.64 40.97 -7.64
CA LEU A 471 10.46 40.56 -6.90
C LEU A 471 9.35 40.17 -7.88
N VAL A 472 8.64 39.09 -7.57
CA VAL A 472 7.41 38.72 -8.28
C VAL A 472 6.19 39.41 -7.67
N TRP A 473 6.27 39.80 -6.40
CA TRP A 473 5.26 40.56 -5.70
C TRP A 473 5.92 41.42 -4.61
N ASP A 474 5.49 42.68 -4.47
CA ASP A 474 5.97 43.66 -3.48
C ASP A 474 4.87 43.94 -2.43
#